data_AF-A0A2Z6RRY4-F1
#
_entry.id   AF-A0A2Z6RRY4-F1
#
_cell.length_a   1.000
_cell.length_b   1.000
_cell.length_c   1.000
_cell.angle_alpha   90.00
_cell.angle_beta   90.00
_cell.angle_gamma   90.00
#
_symmetry.space_group_name_H-M   'P 1'
#
loop_
_entity.id
_entity.type
_entity.pdbx_description
1 polymer ?
#
loop_
_entity_poly.entity_id
_entity_poly.type
_entity_poly.pdbx_seq_one_letter_code
_entity_poly.pdbx_strand_id
1 'polypeptide(L)' 'MAPLADIPTRWFLATWNLAEQKERERFQAVIYDPPESMNTASLTAPQHLTFLSELNIKMFKEIKFSDGSRKIVRYFET' A
#
# COMPACT_ATOMS: atom_id res chain seq x y z
N MET A 1 -11.51 -16.31 7.19
CA MET A 1 -11.25 -15.09 6.41
C MET A 1 -12.39 -14.14 6.72
N ALA A 2 -12.13 -13.04 7.42
CA ALA A 2 -13.15 -12.03 7.71
C ALA A 2 -13.00 -10.90 6.68
N PRO A 3 -14.05 -10.57 5.91
CA PRO A 3 -13.99 -9.48 4.95
C PRO A 3 -13.99 -8.13 5.66
N LEU A 4 -13.22 -7.19 5.12
CA LEU A 4 -13.30 -5.78 5.47
C LEU A 4 -13.90 -5.08 4.24
N ALA A 5 -15.19 -4.76 4.32
CA ALA A 5 -15.95 -4.10 3.23
C ALA A 5 -15.78 -4.77 1.85
N ASP A 6 -16.07 -6.07 1.74
CA ASP A 6 -16.03 -6.85 0.48
C ASP A 6 -14.66 -6.98 -0.22
N ILE A 7 -13.58 -6.52 0.41
CA ILE A 7 -12.22 -6.69 -0.14
C ILE A 7 -11.64 -8.02 0.37
N PRO A 8 -11.20 -8.94 -0.52
CA PRO A 8 -10.54 -10.17 -0.12
C PRO A 8 -9.21 -9.86 0.57
N THR A 9 -9.25 -9.86 1.90
CA THR A 9 -8.12 -9.52 2.78
C THR A 9 -7.57 -10.79 3.42
N ARG A 10 -6.28 -11.08 3.21
CA ARG A 10 -5.59 -12.21 3.85
C ARG A 10 -4.84 -11.73 5.10
N TRP A 11 -5.26 -12.22 6.26
CA TRP A 11 -4.54 -12.06 7.52
C TRP A 11 -3.50 -13.17 7.64
N PHE A 12 -2.22 -12.80 7.69
CA PHE A 12 -1.15 -13.75 7.98
C PHE A 12 -0.95 -13.81 9.50
N LEU A 13 -1.08 -15.00 10.08
CA LEU A 13 -0.57 -15.27 11.42
C LEU A 13 0.95 -15.33 11.31
N ALA A 14 1.61 -14.26 11.73
CA ALA A 14 3.04 -14.12 11.62
C ALA A 14 3.68 -14.16 13.01
N THR A 15 4.58 -15.13 13.24
CA THR A 15 5.56 -15.09 14.32
C THR A 15 6.62 -14.03 13.99
N TRP A 16 6.27 -12.75 14.15
CA TRP A 16 7.21 -11.64 14.02
C TRP A 16 7.41 -11.00 15.37
N ASN A 17 8.61 -10.46 15.61
CA ASN A 17 8.84 -9.70 16.84
C ASN A 17 8.11 -8.33 16.76
N LEU A 18 7.82 -7.73 17.92
CA LEU A 18 7.07 -6.46 18.00
C LEU A 18 7.69 -5.32 17.18
N ALA A 19 9.01 -5.30 17.00
CA ALA A 19 9.69 -4.28 16.21
C ALA A 19 9.48 -4.52 14.70
N GLU A 20 9.52 -5.77 14.24
CA GLU A 20 9.18 -6.14 12.85
C GLU A 20 7.70 -5.90 12.56
N GLN A 21 6.83 -6.17 13.54
CA GLN A 21 5.41 -5.83 13.46
C GLN A 21 5.22 -4.32 13.39
N LYS A 22 5.88 -3.51 14.22
CA LYS A 22 5.81 -2.04 14.13
C LYS A 22 6.42 -1.48 12.85
N GLU A 23 7.53 -2.03 12.38
CA GLU A 23 8.14 -1.70 11.09
C GLU A 23 7.24 -2.05 9.91
N ARG A 24 6.45 -3.12 10.04
CA ARG A 24 5.52 -3.56 8.98
C ARG A 24 4.12 -2.94 9.08
N GLU A 25 3.64 -2.64 10.28
CA GLU A 25 2.44 -1.82 10.53
C GLU A 25 2.64 -0.38 10.06
N ARG A 26 3.89 0.12 9.97
CA ARG A 26 4.21 1.37 9.25
C ARG A 26 3.83 1.32 7.75
N PHE A 27 3.63 0.14 7.16
CA PHE A 27 3.01 -0.02 5.84
C PHE A 27 1.49 -0.19 6.02
N GLN A 28 0.76 0.91 6.15
CA GLN A 28 -0.67 0.84 6.46
C GLN A 28 -1.55 0.40 5.30
N ALA A 29 -1.08 0.38 4.05
CA ALA A 29 -1.85 -0.22 2.97
C ALA A 29 -0.97 -0.80 1.86
N VAL A 30 -1.33 -2.00 1.45
CA VAL A 30 -0.77 -2.70 0.30
C VAL A 30 -1.88 -2.93 -0.70
N ILE A 31 -1.68 -2.47 -1.94
CA ILE A 31 -2.59 -2.74 -3.05
C ILE A 31 -1.88 -3.70 -3.99
N TYR A 32 -2.47 -4.88 -4.17
CA TYR A 32 -2.04 -5.87 -5.16
C TYR A 32 -2.72 -5.60 -6.49
N ASP A 33 -1.97 -5.80 -7.57
CA ASP A 33 -2.41 -5.64 -8.96
C ASP A 33 -3.20 -4.35 -9.20
N PRO A 34 -2.62 -3.18 -8.87
CA PRO A 34 -3.27 -1.90 -9.08
C PRO A 34 -3.58 -1.68 -10.58
N PRO A 35 -4.63 -0.90 -10.89
CA PRO A 35 -4.95 -0.52 -12.25
C PRO A 35 -3.75 0.11 -12.96
N GLU A 36 -3.62 -0.06 -14.27
CA GLU A 36 -2.56 0.55 -15.10
C GLU A 36 -2.46 2.08 -14.91
N SER A 37 -3.61 2.72 -14.66
CA SER A 37 -3.70 4.15 -14.38
C SER A 37 -3.05 4.54 -13.05
N MET A 38 -2.92 3.63 -12.09
CA MET A 38 -2.33 3.87 -10.77
C MET A 38 -0.87 3.42 -10.75
N ASN A 39 -0.05 4.09 -11.54
CA ASN A 39 1.40 3.90 -11.59
C ASN A 39 2.13 5.06 -10.88
N THR A 40 3.44 4.93 -10.70
CA THR A 40 4.27 5.97 -10.04
C THR A 40 4.12 7.33 -10.69
N ALA A 41 4.10 7.43 -12.03
CA ALA A 41 4.00 8.70 -12.73
C ALA A 41 2.65 9.40 -12.45
N SER A 42 1.55 8.64 -12.45
CA SER A 42 0.22 9.14 -12.09
C SER A 42 0.16 9.58 -10.64
N LEU A 43 0.72 8.79 -9.70
CA LEU A 43 0.72 9.12 -8.28
C LEU A 43 1.60 10.33 -7.92
N THR A 44 2.63 10.61 -8.74
CA THR A 44 3.43 11.84 -8.62
C THR A 44 2.84 13.05 -9.34
N ALA A 45 1.74 12.88 -10.07
CA ALA A 45 1.15 14.00 -10.80
C ALA A 45 0.54 15.02 -9.82
N PRO A 46 0.61 16.34 -10.11
CA PRO A 46 0.15 17.38 -9.19
C PRO A 46 -1.30 17.21 -8.74
N GLN A 47 -2.16 16.72 -9.63
CA GLN A 47 -3.56 16.39 -9.38
C GLN A 47 -3.77 15.34 -8.29
N HIS A 48 -2.82 14.43 -8.08
CA HIS A 48 -2.89 13.35 -7.10
C HIS A 48 -2.14 13.67 -5.81
N LEU A 49 -1.31 14.72 -5.77
CA LEU A 49 -0.62 15.15 -4.55
C LEU A 49 -1.61 15.58 -3.46
N THR A 50 -2.64 16.33 -3.82
CA THR A 50 -3.71 16.72 -2.89
C THR A 50 -4.43 15.50 -2.32
N PHE A 51 -4.75 14.53 -3.17
CA PHE A 51 -5.36 13.26 -2.76
C PHE A 51 -4.47 12.44 -1.81
N LEU A 52 -3.15 12.42 -2.05
CA LEU A 52 -2.21 11.76 -1.15
C LEU A 52 -2.17 12.46 0.22
N SER A 53 -2.16 13.79 0.24
CA SER A 53 -2.21 14.57 1.49
C SER A 53 -3.52 14.41 2.25
N GLU A 54 -4.68 14.43 1.58
CA GLU A 54 -6.00 14.22 2.20
C GLU A 54 -6.12 12.85 2.86
N LEU A 55 -5.49 11.83 2.28
CA LEU A 55 -5.42 10.49 2.83
C LEU A 55 -4.30 10.30 3.86
N ASN A 56 -3.61 11.38 4.27
CA ASN A 56 -2.44 11.35 5.15
C ASN A 56 -1.31 10.45 4.63
N ILE A 57 -1.18 10.22 3.33
CA ILE A 57 -0.13 9.37 2.76
C ILE A 57 1.15 10.20 2.64
N LYS A 58 2.15 9.85 3.45
CA LYS A 58 3.47 10.48 3.49
C LYS A 58 4.41 9.98 2.39
N MET A 59 4.36 8.68 2.09
CA MET A 59 5.22 8.06 1.09
C MET A 59 4.49 6.91 0.41
N PHE A 60 4.91 6.55 -0.79
CA PHE A 60 4.51 5.31 -1.42
C PHE A 60 5.67 4.69 -2.21
N LYS A 61 5.55 3.39 -2.49
CA LYS A 61 6.50 2.64 -3.31
C LYS A 61 5.75 1.69 -4.22
N GLU A 62 6.01 1.78 -5.52
CA GLU A 62 5.59 0.78 -6.49
C GLU A 62 6.66 -0.32 -6.58
N ILE A 63 6.23 -1.57 -6.50
CA ILE A 63 7.05 -2.77 -6.63
C ILE A 63 6.51 -3.55 -7.82
N LYS A 64 7.38 -3.77 -8.82
CA LYS A 64 7.08 -4.57 -10.00
C LYS A 64 7.78 -5.92 -9.85
N PHE A 65 7.06 -7.00 -10.08
CA PHE A 65 7.60 -8.36 -10.05
C PHE A 65 7.92 -8.83 -11.47
N SER A 66 8.78 -9.85 -11.58
CA SER A 66 9.19 -10.43 -12.86
C SER A 66 8.08 -11.18 -13.58
N ASP A 67 7.02 -11.57 -12.87
CA ASP A 67 5.82 -12.20 -13.41
C ASP A 67 4.82 -11.18 -14.00
N GLY A 68 5.14 -9.88 -13.95
CA GLY A 68 4.29 -8.80 -14.41
C GLY A 68 3.30 -8.29 -13.37
N SER A 69 3.19 -8.94 -12.20
CA SER A 69 2.38 -8.46 -11.10
C SER A 69 2.97 -7.19 -10.49
N ARG A 70 2.10 -6.38 -9.89
CA ARG A 70 2.49 -5.10 -9.29
C ARG A 70 1.92 -4.96 -7.90
N LYS A 71 2.66 -4.28 -7.05
CA LYS A 71 2.22 -3.95 -5.71
C LYS A 71 2.57 -2.50 -5.37
N ILE A 72 1.60 -1.77 -4.83
CA ILE A 72 1.84 -0.43 -4.29
C ILE A 72 1.76 -0.50 -2.77
N VAL A 73 2.80 0.01 -2.13
CA VAL A 73 2.93 0.12 -0.68
C VAL A 73 2.80 1.59 -0.30
N ARG A 74 1.91 1.92 0.63
CA ARG A 74 1.69 3.28 1.12
C ARG A 74 2.09 3.38 2.59
N TYR A 75 2.63 4.54 2.96
CA TYR A 75 3.05 4.90 4.30
C TYR A 75 2.31 6.17 4.69
N PHE A 76 1.59 6.17 5.82
CA PHE A 76 0.87 7.36 6.24
C PHE A 76 1.74 8.17 7.19
N GLU A 77 1.36 9.43 7.34
CA GLU A 77 1.89 10.30 8.38
C GLU A 77 1.34 9.85 9.73
N THR A 78 2.23 9.78 10.73
CA THR A 78 1.92 9.37 12.11
C THR A 78 1.24 10.48 12.87
#